data_AF-A0A9N9SJ59-F1
#
_entry.id   AF-A0A9N9SJ59-F1
#
_cell.length_a   1.000
_cell.length_b   1.000
_cell.length_c   1.000
_cell.angle_alpha   90.00
_cell.angle_beta   90.00
_cell.angle_gamma   90.00
#
_symmetry.space_group_name_H-M   'P 1'
#
loop_
_entity.id
_entity.type
_entity.pdbx_description
1 polymer ?
#
loop_
_entity_poly.entity_id
_entity_poly.type
_entity_poly.pdbx_seq_one_letter_code
_entity_poly.pdbx_strand_id
1 'polypeptide(L)'
;MKKHIKEREQASKRKQVMLNNSGLKKKVSNDADENYGPQVGKPLEIETEELDCLKKNFLEKLTTTVEDRRIIFNSTLDQTKCQEWYNERRRRLTASNFGRICELRMTTNENKVVNEIINPSFQGNKYTDYGIANEPKAIAELALVLGCDIQPSGLVISEDYQYLAASPDELIDGDFLVEIKCPYTAQNVSPQDAMTQKIIEFAEWKNGQMLLNTNHKSKVNCS
;
A
#
# COMPACT_ATOMS: atom_id res chain seq x y z
N MET A 1 -48.79 -21.99 -16.08
CA MET A 1 -48.60 -21.05 -17.22
C MET A 1 -48.59 -19.56 -16.83
N LYS A 2 -49.46 -19.08 -15.93
CA LYS A 2 -49.54 -17.63 -15.56
C LYS A 2 -48.40 -17.10 -14.65
N LYS A 3 -47.58 -17.95 -14.03
CA LYS A 3 -46.49 -17.55 -13.13
C LYS A 3 -45.24 -17.08 -13.90
N HIS A 4 -44.88 -17.79 -14.97
CA HIS A 4 -43.74 -17.44 -15.84
C HIS A 4 -43.94 -16.19 -16.71
N ILE A 5 -45.19 -15.82 -16.99
CA ILE A 5 -45.49 -14.59 -17.75
C ILE A 5 -45.23 -13.35 -16.87
N LYS A 6 -45.60 -13.39 -15.59
CA LYS A 6 -45.33 -12.30 -14.63
C LYS A 6 -43.84 -12.10 -14.35
N GLU A 7 -43.06 -13.19 -14.29
CA GLU A 7 -41.60 -13.12 -14.11
C GLU A 7 -40.89 -12.47 -15.32
N ARG A 8 -41.35 -12.78 -16.55
CA ARG A 8 -40.82 -12.15 -17.77
C ARG A 8 -41.17 -10.67 -17.88
N GLU A 9 -42.36 -10.26 -17.47
CA GLU A 9 -42.74 -8.83 -17.43
C GLU A 9 -41.96 -8.04 -16.38
N GLN A 10 -41.69 -8.62 -15.21
CA GLN A 10 -40.86 -7.99 -14.17
C GLN A 10 -39.38 -7.92 -14.58
N ALA A 11 -38.84 -8.92 -15.26
CA ALA A 11 -37.49 -8.90 -15.80
C ALA A 11 -37.32 -7.85 -16.91
N SER A 12 -38.32 -7.71 -17.78
CA SER A 12 -38.33 -6.68 -18.84
C SER A 12 -38.38 -5.26 -18.26
N LYS A 13 -39.22 -5.03 -17.24
CA LYS A 13 -39.28 -3.75 -16.52
C LYS A 13 -37.96 -3.41 -15.80
N ARG A 14 -37.30 -4.40 -15.18
CA ARG A 14 -35.97 -4.20 -14.55
C ARG A 14 -34.88 -3.86 -15.57
N LYS A 15 -34.91 -4.49 -16.76
CA LYS A 15 -33.96 -4.21 -17.84
C LYS A 15 -34.17 -2.80 -18.42
N GLN A 16 -35.42 -2.33 -18.50
CA GLN A 16 -35.75 -1.00 -18.99
C GLN A 16 -35.40 0.11 -17.97
N VAL A 17 -35.49 -0.16 -16.66
CA VAL A 17 -34.98 0.72 -15.60
C VAL A 17 -33.44 0.78 -15.61
N MET A 18 -32.74 -0.33 -15.84
CA MET A 18 -31.27 -0.35 -16.00
C MET A 18 -30.80 0.43 -17.23
N LEU A 19 -31.53 0.36 -18.35
CA LEU A 19 -31.22 1.11 -19.56
C LEU A 19 -31.48 2.62 -19.36
N ASN A 20 -32.52 3.00 -18.63
CA ASN A 20 -32.84 4.41 -18.35
C ASN A 20 -31.90 5.06 -17.31
N ASN A 21 -31.24 4.28 -16.45
CA ASN A 21 -30.21 4.78 -15.52
C ASN A 21 -28.79 4.83 -16.12
N SER A 22 -28.60 4.44 -17.39
CA SER A 22 -27.31 4.53 -18.07
C SER A 22 -26.97 5.93 -18.61
N GLY A 23 -27.85 6.91 -18.37
CA GLY A 23 -27.67 8.31 -18.78
C GLY A 23 -27.42 9.22 -17.60
N LEU A 24 -26.22 9.15 -17.00
CA LEU A 24 -25.53 10.24 -16.27
C LEU A 24 -24.17 9.69 -15.83
N LYS A 25 -23.27 9.51 -16.80
CA LYS A 25 -21.84 9.55 -16.49
C LYS A 25 -21.59 10.93 -15.89
N LYS A 26 -21.43 11.03 -14.57
CA LYS A 26 -20.78 12.21 -13.98
C LYS A 26 -19.46 12.34 -14.72
N LYS A 27 -19.33 13.39 -15.53
CA LYS A 27 -18.02 13.86 -15.98
C LYS A 27 -17.21 13.99 -14.71
N VAL A 28 -16.22 13.11 -14.52
CA VAL A 28 -15.11 13.42 -13.64
C VAL A 28 -14.51 14.65 -14.29
N SER A 29 -14.78 15.82 -13.74
CA SER A 29 -14.09 17.00 -14.18
C SER A 29 -12.62 16.76 -13.82
N ASN A 30 -11.75 16.88 -14.81
CA ASN A 30 -10.32 17.05 -14.60
C ASN A 30 -10.07 18.48 -14.09
N ASP A 31 -10.91 18.96 -13.17
CA ASP A 31 -10.66 20.22 -12.53
C ASP A 31 -9.56 19.94 -11.52
N ALA A 32 -8.41 20.53 -11.82
CA ALA A 32 -7.33 20.83 -10.90
C ALA A 32 -7.85 20.94 -9.45
N ASP A 33 -7.34 20.10 -8.55
CA ASP A 33 -7.47 20.33 -7.11
C ASP A 33 -6.93 21.74 -6.80
N GLU A 34 -7.40 22.39 -5.73
CA GLU A 34 -6.95 23.74 -5.32
C GLU A 34 -5.42 23.83 -5.19
N ASN A 35 -4.75 22.69 -5.03
CA ASN A 35 -3.29 22.59 -4.93
C ASN A 35 -2.57 22.12 -6.22
N TYR A 36 -3.27 21.81 -7.31
CA TYR A 36 -2.69 21.20 -8.52
C TYR A 36 -3.31 21.72 -9.83
N GLY A 37 -2.68 22.72 -10.45
CA GLY A 37 -3.11 23.34 -11.71
C GLY A 37 -2.93 22.48 -12.99
N PRO A 38 -3.37 22.97 -14.16
CA PRO A 38 -3.46 22.24 -15.44
C PRO A 38 -2.11 21.80 -16.09
N GLN A 39 -1.00 21.94 -15.37
CA GLN A 39 0.36 21.62 -15.84
C GLN A 39 0.86 20.24 -15.34
N VAL A 40 0.06 19.48 -14.59
CA VAL A 40 0.42 18.14 -14.10
C VAL A 40 0.82 17.23 -15.27
N GLY A 41 2.09 16.86 -15.33
CA GLY A 41 2.62 15.89 -16.29
C GLY A 41 3.24 16.46 -17.57
N LYS A 42 3.34 17.79 -17.73
CA LYS A 42 4.29 18.36 -18.69
C LYS A 42 5.68 18.35 -18.06
N PRO A 43 6.76 17.98 -18.80
CA PRO A 43 8.11 18.26 -18.35
C PRO A 43 8.16 19.75 -18.04
N LEU A 44 8.38 20.05 -16.77
CA LEU A 44 8.73 21.38 -16.35
C LEU A 44 10.06 21.67 -17.05
N GLU A 45 10.06 22.57 -18.04
CA GLU A 45 11.27 23.12 -18.66
C GLU A 45 11.97 24.03 -17.63
N ILE A 46 12.30 23.46 -16.48
CA ILE A 46 13.07 24.10 -15.42
C ILE A 46 14.54 23.89 -15.80
N GLU A 47 15.34 24.96 -15.73
CA GLU A 47 16.79 24.85 -15.88
C GLU A 47 17.36 23.93 -14.78
N THR A 48 18.35 23.11 -15.13
CA THR A 48 18.92 22.10 -14.21
C THR A 48 19.29 22.68 -12.83
N GLU A 49 19.77 23.93 -12.80
CA GLU A 49 20.15 24.64 -11.57
C GLU A 49 18.95 24.98 -10.67
N GLU A 50 17.83 25.42 -11.24
CA GLU A 50 16.60 25.71 -10.50
C GLU A 50 15.99 24.41 -9.94
N LEU A 51 16.03 23.32 -10.73
CA LEU A 51 15.59 22.00 -10.27
C LEU A 51 16.41 21.51 -9.06
N ASP A 52 17.73 21.70 -9.09
CA ASP A 52 18.60 21.29 -7.99
C ASP A 52 18.38 22.14 -6.73
N CYS A 53 18.13 23.44 -6.87
CA CYS A 53 17.69 24.29 -5.76
C CYS A 53 16.37 23.81 -5.16
N LEU A 54 15.38 23.47 -5.99
CA LEU A 54 14.08 22.95 -5.53
C LEU A 54 14.23 21.62 -4.80
N LYS A 55 15.05 20.69 -5.32
CA LYS A 55 15.35 19.41 -4.64
C LYS A 55 15.95 19.64 -3.27
N LYS A 56 16.96 20.51 -3.18
CA LYS A 56 17.63 20.83 -1.92
C LYS A 56 16.66 21.41 -0.89
N ASN A 57 15.86 22.41 -1.30
CA ASN A 57 14.85 23.01 -0.44
C ASN A 57 13.79 21.99 0.02
N PHE A 58 13.43 21.03 -0.83
CA PHE A 58 12.50 19.95 -0.47
C PHE A 58 13.12 19.00 0.57
N LEU A 59 14.37 18.57 0.38
CA LEU A 59 15.07 17.70 1.32
C LEU A 59 15.30 18.39 2.68
N GLU A 60 15.62 19.68 2.68
CA GLU A 60 15.73 20.47 3.91
C GLU A 60 14.40 20.50 4.68
N LYS A 61 13.25 20.62 3.99
CA LYS A 61 11.92 20.55 4.63
C LYS A 61 11.56 19.18 5.17
N LEU A 62 12.15 18.11 4.65
CA LEU A 62 11.99 16.75 5.17
C LEU A 62 12.90 16.47 6.36
N THR A 63 13.82 17.39 6.67
CA THR A 63 14.75 17.20 7.76
C THR A 63 13.99 17.21 9.10
N THR A 64 14.21 16.18 9.90
CA THR A 64 13.54 15.85 11.15
C THR A 64 14.59 15.54 12.20
N THR A 65 14.40 16.08 13.39
CA THR A 65 15.19 15.73 14.57
C THR A 65 14.77 14.35 15.10
N VAL A 66 15.55 13.80 16.05
CA VAL A 66 15.18 12.57 16.75
C VAL A 66 13.80 12.70 17.41
N GLU A 67 13.51 13.88 17.98
CA GLU A 67 12.24 14.14 18.65
C GLU A 67 11.09 14.25 17.64
N ASP A 68 11.29 14.88 16.49
CA ASP A 68 10.28 14.93 15.43
C ASP A 68 9.92 13.53 14.94
N ARG A 69 10.92 12.67 14.71
CA ARG A 69 10.69 11.28 14.30
C ARG A 69 9.91 10.51 15.35
N ARG A 70 10.22 10.71 16.63
CA ARG A 70 9.49 10.09 17.76
C ARG A 70 8.05 10.57 17.82
N ILE A 71 7.79 11.86 17.61
CA ILE A 71 6.44 12.43 17.57
C ILE A 71 5.66 11.84 16.41
N ILE A 72 6.23 11.83 15.20
CA ILE A 72 5.60 11.27 13.99
C ILE A 72 5.28 9.79 14.19
N PHE A 73 6.22 9.00 14.72
CA PHE A 73 5.99 7.60 15.02
C PHE A 73 4.77 7.41 15.93
N ASN A 74 4.74 8.10 17.07
CA ASN A 74 3.66 7.97 18.05
C ASN A 74 2.31 8.50 17.54
N SER A 75 2.30 9.60 16.78
CA SER A 75 1.06 10.16 16.22
C SER A 75 0.49 9.33 15.08
N THR A 76 1.24 8.35 14.57
CA THR A 76 0.86 7.53 13.42
C THR A 76 0.73 6.04 13.73
N LEU A 77 0.66 5.66 15.01
CA LEU A 77 0.45 4.27 15.47
C LEU A 77 -0.81 3.62 14.88
N ASP A 78 -1.86 4.40 14.65
CA ASP A 78 -3.12 3.92 14.05
C ASP A 78 -3.06 3.73 12.51
N GLN A 79 -1.89 4.00 11.90
CA GLN A 79 -1.56 3.81 10.49
C GLN A 79 -2.69 4.20 9.53
N THR A 80 -3.36 3.22 8.92
CA THR A 80 -4.40 3.42 7.89
C THR A 80 -5.61 4.19 8.38
N LYS A 81 -5.82 4.30 9.71
CA LYS A 81 -6.87 5.11 10.34
C LYS A 81 -6.40 6.52 10.70
N CYS A 82 -5.12 6.83 10.51
CA CYS A 82 -4.53 8.13 10.83
C CYS A 82 -4.26 8.95 9.56
N GLN A 83 -4.85 10.14 9.46
CA GLN A 83 -4.64 11.02 8.31
C GLN A 83 -3.19 11.51 8.20
N GLU A 84 -2.52 11.73 9.35
CA GLU A 84 -1.13 12.19 9.38
C GLU A 84 -0.17 11.15 8.82
N TRP A 85 -0.48 9.86 9.01
CA TRP A 85 0.28 8.76 8.40
C TRP A 85 0.28 8.86 6.86
N TYR A 86 -0.86 9.20 6.25
CA TYR A 86 -0.92 9.45 4.80
C TYR A 86 -0.18 10.74 4.40
N ASN A 87 -0.24 11.80 5.21
CA ASN A 87 0.47 13.05 4.92
C ASN A 87 1.98 12.85 4.86
N GLU A 88 2.54 12.17 5.86
CA GLU A 88 3.98 11.93 5.96
C GLU A 88 4.47 10.94 4.89
N ARG A 89 3.67 9.94 4.54
CA ARG A 89 3.97 8.99 3.47
C ARG A 89 3.94 9.62 2.08
N ARG A 90 3.06 10.59 1.81
CA ARG A 90 3.01 11.28 0.50
C ARG A 90 4.28 12.07 0.19
N ARG A 91 5.00 12.48 1.23
CA ARG A 91 6.24 13.27 1.12
C ARG A 91 7.50 12.41 1.08
N ARG A 92 7.39 11.09 1.24
CA ARG A 92 8.52 10.16 1.40
C ARG A 92 8.39 8.94 0.50
N LEU A 93 9.53 8.36 0.11
CA LEU A 93 9.57 7.06 -0.53
C LEU A 93 9.45 5.97 0.52
N THR A 94 8.32 5.28 0.51
CA THR A 94 8.05 4.22 1.47
C THR A 94 8.58 2.87 1.01
N ALA A 95 8.91 1.99 1.97
CA ALA A 95 9.36 0.62 1.72
C ALA A 95 8.46 -0.12 0.70
N SER A 96 7.13 -0.02 0.83
CA SER A 96 6.16 -0.62 -0.10
C SER A 96 6.27 -0.13 -1.55
N ASN A 97 6.84 1.05 -1.79
CA ASN A 97 7.07 1.61 -3.12
C ASN A 97 8.53 1.45 -3.59
N PHE A 98 9.46 1.16 -2.68
CA PHE A 98 10.89 1.19 -2.96
C PHE A 98 11.29 0.19 -4.04
N GLY A 99 10.86 -1.07 -3.94
CA GLY A 99 11.14 -2.09 -4.97
C GLY A 99 10.63 -1.68 -6.35
N ARG A 100 9.43 -1.09 -6.43
CA ARG A 100 8.86 -0.56 -7.68
C ARG A 100 9.74 0.54 -8.28
N ILE A 101 10.31 1.42 -7.45
CA ILE A 101 11.20 2.50 -7.90
C ILE A 101 12.54 1.94 -8.39
N CYS A 102 13.15 1.02 -7.65
CA CYS A 102 14.42 0.40 -8.03
C CYS A 102 14.33 -0.40 -9.35
N GLU A 103 13.17 -0.97 -9.65
CA GLU A 103 12.91 -1.77 -10.86
C GLU A 103 12.37 -0.95 -12.05
N LEU A 104 12.33 0.39 -11.96
CA LEU A 104 11.81 1.22 -13.04
C LEU A 104 12.62 1.03 -14.33
N ARG A 105 11.91 0.69 -15.40
CA ARG A 105 12.49 0.62 -16.75
C ARG A 105 12.55 2.02 -17.34
N MET A 106 13.55 2.29 -18.19
CA MET A 106 13.66 3.55 -18.95
C MET A 106 12.43 3.86 -19.81
N THR A 107 11.66 2.84 -20.20
CA THR A 107 10.42 2.99 -20.98
C THR A 107 9.19 3.28 -20.12
N THR A 108 9.32 3.25 -18.80
CA THR A 108 8.22 3.50 -17.87
C THR A 108 7.94 5.00 -17.82
N ASN A 109 6.67 5.38 -17.86
CA ASN A 109 6.29 6.78 -17.66
C ASN A 109 6.48 7.17 -16.18
N GLU A 110 7.56 7.88 -15.89
CA GLU A 110 7.94 8.35 -14.55
C GLU A 110 6.84 9.20 -13.90
N ASN A 111 6.22 10.11 -14.65
CA ASN A 111 5.16 11.00 -14.14
C ASN A 111 3.96 10.20 -13.64
N LYS A 112 3.61 9.11 -14.32
CA LYS A 112 2.55 8.21 -13.86
C LYS A 112 2.91 7.54 -12.54
N VAL A 113 4.15 7.08 -12.39
CA VAL A 113 4.63 6.44 -11.16
C VAL A 113 4.61 7.41 -9.99
N VAL A 114 5.15 8.62 -10.20
CA VAL A 114 5.16 9.69 -9.20
C VAL A 114 3.74 10.05 -8.78
N ASN A 115 2.82 10.21 -9.73
CA ASN A 115 1.42 10.52 -9.42
C ASN A 115 0.74 9.39 -8.61
N GLU A 116 1.01 8.12 -8.92
CA GLU A 116 0.45 7.00 -8.15
C GLU A 116 1.01 6.91 -6.71
N ILE A 117 2.24 7.39 -6.48
CA ILE A 117 2.85 7.45 -5.15
C ILE A 117 2.26 8.61 -4.33
N ILE A 118 2.12 9.79 -4.95
CA ILE A 118 1.61 11.01 -4.28
C ILE A 118 0.10 10.93 -4.07
N ASN A 119 -0.63 10.37 -5.03
CA ASN A 119 -2.09 10.30 -5.06
C ASN A 119 -2.56 8.84 -5.18
N PRO A 120 -2.38 8.02 -4.13
CA PRO A 120 -2.86 6.64 -4.14
C PRO A 120 -4.39 6.61 -4.28
N SER A 121 -4.88 5.86 -5.27
CA SER A 121 -6.31 5.77 -5.61
C SER A 121 -6.94 4.42 -5.27
N PHE A 122 -6.16 3.50 -4.70
CA PHE A 122 -6.62 2.16 -4.34
C PHE A 122 -7.60 2.21 -3.16
N GLN A 123 -8.79 1.64 -3.32
CA GLN A 123 -9.86 1.66 -2.33
C GLN A 123 -10.08 0.31 -1.61
N GLY A 124 -9.21 -0.68 -1.85
CA GLY A 124 -9.39 -2.03 -1.32
C GLY A 124 -9.98 -3.01 -2.33
N ASN A 125 -9.83 -4.30 -2.02
CA ASN A 125 -10.47 -5.42 -2.70
C ASN A 125 -10.59 -6.60 -1.71
N LYS A 126 -11.24 -7.69 -2.13
CA LYS A 126 -11.41 -8.89 -1.29
C LYS A 126 -10.11 -9.44 -0.69
N TYR A 127 -8.96 -9.27 -1.35
CA TYR A 127 -7.68 -9.75 -0.87
C TYR A 127 -7.16 -8.88 0.27
N THR A 128 -7.26 -7.55 0.14
CA THR A 128 -6.87 -6.62 1.21
C THR A 128 -7.84 -6.66 2.37
N ASP A 129 -9.15 -6.78 2.12
CA ASP A 129 -10.16 -6.91 3.17
C ASP A 129 -9.92 -8.17 4.01
N TYR A 130 -9.59 -9.28 3.35
CA TYR A 130 -9.21 -10.52 4.03
C TYR A 130 -7.93 -10.34 4.85
N GLY A 131 -6.94 -9.64 4.31
CA GLY A 131 -5.70 -9.32 5.03
C GLY A 131 -5.98 -8.57 6.32
N ILE A 132 -6.65 -7.42 6.21
CA ILE A 132 -7.03 -6.56 7.34
C ILE A 132 -7.84 -7.32 8.39
N ALA A 133 -8.77 -8.19 7.98
CA ALA A 133 -9.61 -8.94 8.90
C ALA A 133 -8.88 -10.07 9.66
N ASN A 134 -7.76 -10.57 9.14
CA ASN A 134 -7.05 -11.71 9.72
C ASN A 134 -5.69 -11.36 10.33
N GLU A 135 -5.11 -10.22 9.98
CA GLU A 135 -3.86 -9.74 10.54
C GLU A 135 -3.87 -9.69 12.08
N PRO A 136 -4.91 -9.17 12.78
CA PRO A 136 -4.95 -9.21 14.24
C PRO A 136 -4.91 -10.63 14.84
N LYS A 137 -5.47 -11.63 14.12
CA LYS A 137 -5.43 -13.03 14.57
C LYS A 137 -4.03 -13.61 14.41
N ALA A 138 -3.36 -13.28 13.31
CA ALA A 138 -1.98 -13.71 13.06
C ALA A 138 -1.01 -13.10 14.08
N ILE A 139 -1.19 -11.82 14.45
CA ILE A 139 -0.44 -11.16 15.52
C ILE A 139 -0.63 -11.90 16.85
N ALA A 140 -1.89 -12.16 17.23
CA ALA A 140 -2.19 -12.84 18.48
C ALA A 140 -1.55 -14.24 18.56
N GLU A 141 -1.62 -15.02 17.49
CA GLU A 141 -0.97 -16.33 17.42
C GLU A 141 0.56 -16.21 17.49
N LEU A 142 1.14 -15.24 16.79
CA LEU A 142 2.59 -14.99 16.82
C LEU A 142 3.06 -14.64 18.24
N ALA A 143 2.33 -13.77 18.94
CA ALA A 143 2.64 -13.39 20.32
C ALA A 143 2.62 -14.62 21.26
N LEU A 144 1.63 -15.51 21.10
CA LEU A 144 1.55 -16.75 21.88
C LEU A 144 2.72 -17.71 21.60
N VAL A 145 3.09 -17.86 20.34
CA VAL A 145 4.20 -18.76 19.93
C VAL A 145 5.55 -18.24 20.42
N LEU A 146 5.78 -16.93 20.31
CA LEU A 146 7.04 -16.32 20.72
C LEU A 146 7.10 -16.07 22.23
N GLY A 147 5.96 -15.99 22.91
CA GLY A 147 5.88 -15.63 24.32
C GLY A 147 6.41 -14.23 24.61
N CYS A 148 6.35 -13.33 23.63
CA CYS A 148 6.84 -11.95 23.72
C CYS A 148 5.69 -10.95 23.52
N ASP A 149 5.96 -9.71 23.92
CA ASP A 149 5.05 -8.60 23.67
C ASP A 149 5.22 -8.10 22.23
N ILE A 150 4.12 -7.89 21.52
CA ILE A 150 4.11 -7.34 20.16
C ILE A 150 3.44 -5.97 20.23
N GLN A 151 4.13 -4.95 19.74
CA GLN A 151 3.76 -3.54 19.89
C GLN A 151 3.38 -2.91 18.55
N PRO A 152 2.36 -2.03 18.54
CA PRO A 152 1.94 -1.33 17.34
C PRO A 152 3.08 -0.49 16.77
N SER A 153 3.17 -0.46 15.44
CA SER A 153 4.15 0.34 14.73
C SER A 153 3.53 1.59 14.11
N GLY A 154 4.20 2.73 14.27
CA GLY A 154 3.93 3.94 13.51
C GLY A 154 4.70 3.98 12.19
N LEU A 155 4.75 5.17 11.59
CA LEU A 155 5.67 5.46 10.49
C LEU A 155 7.09 5.66 11.04
N VAL A 156 8.02 4.80 10.61
CA VAL A 156 9.45 4.88 10.92
C VAL A 156 10.15 5.63 9.79
N ILE A 157 10.84 6.72 10.13
CA ILE A 157 11.64 7.53 9.19
C ILE A 157 13.10 7.15 9.34
N SER A 158 13.81 6.95 8.22
CA SER A 158 15.25 6.64 8.25
C SER A 158 16.05 7.83 8.81
N GLU A 159 17.01 7.54 9.67
CA GLU A 159 17.85 8.57 10.29
C GLU A 159 18.82 9.20 9.29
N ASP A 160 19.43 8.35 8.45
CA ASP A 160 20.41 8.74 7.43
C ASP A 160 19.74 9.39 6.21
N TYR A 161 18.59 8.85 5.80
CA TYR A 161 17.90 9.24 4.57
C TYR A 161 16.44 9.54 4.85
N GLN A 162 16.15 10.73 5.38
CA GLN A 162 14.82 11.08 5.92
C GLN A 162 13.71 11.22 4.86
N TYR A 163 14.06 11.15 3.58
CA TYR A 163 13.12 10.94 2.48
C TYR A 163 12.66 9.49 2.34
N LEU A 164 13.24 8.54 3.09
CA LEU A 164 12.84 7.14 3.19
C LEU A 164 12.03 6.91 4.47
N ALA A 165 11.00 6.08 4.37
CA ALA A 165 10.21 5.65 5.51
C ALA A 165 9.67 4.22 5.35
N ALA A 166 9.29 3.60 6.45
CA ALA A 166 8.61 2.31 6.48
C ALA A 166 7.47 2.33 7.50
N SER A 167 6.48 1.48 7.29
CA SER A 167 5.45 1.21 8.30
C SER A 167 5.41 -0.30 8.46
N PRO A 168 6.27 -0.86 9.33
CA PRO A 168 6.15 -2.25 9.76
C PRO A 168 4.72 -2.53 10.24
N ASP A 169 4.28 -3.78 10.19
CA ASP A 169 2.97 -4.13 10.75
C ASP A 169 3.04 -4.01 12.27
N GLU A 170 4.06 -4.63 12.89
CA GLU A 170 4.27 -4.58 14.35
C GLU A 170 5.78 -4.59 14.70
N LEU A 171 6.09 -4.33 15.97
CA LEU A 171 7.44 -4.35 16.55
C LEU A 171 7.53 -5.34 17.71
N ILE A 172 8.70 -5.95 17.90
CA ILE A 172 9.02 -6.76 19.08
C ILE A 172 10.27 -6.18 19.74
N ASP A 173 10.17 -5.87 21.02
CA ASP A 173 11.25 -5.33 21.87
C ASP A 173 11.97 -4.09 21.30
N GLY A 174 11.36 -3.39 20.34
CA GLY A 174 11.93 -2.22 19.66
C GLY A 174 13.00 -2.52 18.60
N ASP A 175 13.56 -3.73 18.60
CA ASP A 175 14.68 -4.12 17.73
C ASP A 175 14.27 -5.02 16.56
N PHE A 176 13.09 -5.65 16.63
CA PHE A 176 12.62 -6.57 15.61
C PHE A 176 11.35 -6.05 14.93
N LEU A 177 11.33 -6.16 13.61
CA LEU A 177 10.17 -5.82 12.78
C LEU A 177 9.36 -7.08 12.48
N VAL A 178 8.05 -6.95 12.55
CA VAL A 178 7.11 -7.99 12.14
C VAL A 178 6.40 -7.55 10.86
N GLU A 179 6.44 -8.42 9.86
CA GLU A 179 5.70 -8.28 8.60
C GLU A 179 4.79 -9.51 8.44
N ILE A 180 3.49 -9.28 8.34
CA ILE A 180 2.45 -10.29 8.34
C ILE A 180 1.87 -10.41 6.94
N LYS A 181 1.62 -11.66 6.53
CA LYS A 181 0.99 -11.97 5.26
C LYS A 181 -0.18 -12.92 5.46
N CYS A 182 -1.38 -12.45 5.10
CA CYS A 182 -2.62 -13.20 5.13
C CYS A 182 -3.17 -13.37 3.70
N PRO A 183 -2.62 -14.29 2.87
CA PRO A 183 -3.04 -14.44 1.48
C PRO A 183 -4.41 -15.11 1.36
N TYR A 184 -5.39 -14.37 0.83
CA TYR A 184 -6.74 -14.89 0.57
C TYR A 184 -6.76 -16.15 -0.32
N THR A 185 -5.81 -16.27 -1.25
CA THR A 185 -5.69 -17.45 -2.13
C THR A 185 -5.39 -18.74 -1.38
N ALA A 186 -4.77 -18.64 -0.19
CA ALA A 186 -4.40 -19.78 0.63
C ALA A 186 -5.35 -20.02 1.82
N GLN A 187 -6.50 -19.33 1.89
CA GLN A 187 -7.39 -19.37 3.07
C GLN A 187 -7.90 -20.77 3.47
N ASN A 188 -7.92 -21.72 2.54
CA ASN A 188 -8.46 -23.07 2.74
C ASN A 188 -7.40 -24.17 2.62
N VAL A 189 -6.12 -23.81 2.62
CA VAL A 189 -5.00 -24.76 2.50
C VAL A 189 -4.01 -24.53 3.63
N SER A 190 -3.33 -25.59 4.05
CA SER A 190 -2.26 -25.45 5.04
C SER A 190 -1.12 -24.61 4.48
N PRO A 191 -0.33 -23.90 5.31
CA PRO A 191 0.83 -23.14 4.84
C PRO A 191 1.82 -23.99 4.04
N GLN A 192 2.05 -25.23 4.49
CA GLN A 192 2.95 -26.18 3.81
C GLN A 192 2.42 -26.56 2.42
N ASP A 193 1.14 -26.89 2.29
CA ASP A 193 0.52 -27.22 1.01
C ASP A 193 0.49 -25.99 0.09
N ALA A 194 0.20 -24.82 0.63
CA ALA A 194 0.16 -23.57 -0.13
C ALA A 194 1.53 -23.24 -0.75
N MET A 195 2.63 -23.46 -0.03
CA MET A 195 3.99 -23.28 -0.56
C MET A 195 4.36 -24.37 -1.56
N THR A 196 4.04 -25.64 -1.26
CA THR A 196 4.35 -26.79 -2.13
C THR A 196 3.61 -26.69 -3.47
N GLN A 197 2.37 -26.22 -3.46
CA GLN A 197 1.53 -26.00 -4.65
C GLN A 197 1.77 -24.65 -5.33
N LYS A 198 2.70 -23.82 -4.82
CA LYS A 198 2.98 -22.46 -5.31
C LYS A 198 1.75 -21.54 -5.32
N ILE A 199 0.82 -21.73 -4.37
CA ILE A 199 -0.25 -20.77 -4.09
C ILE A 199 0.34 -19.56 -3.35
N ILE A 200 1.36 -19.79 -2.52
CA ILE A 200 2.22 -18.78 -1.91
C ILE A 200 3.60 -18.88 -2.53
N GLU A 201 4.10 -17.76 -3.08
CA GLU A 201 5.41 -17.71 -3.74
C GLU A 201 6.47 -16.92 -2.95
N PHE A 202 6.06 -16.19 -1.91
CA PHE A 202 6.98 -15.43 -1.06
C PHE A 202 7.72 -16.29 -0.02
N ALA A 203 7.30 -17.55 0.16
CA ALA A 203 7.94 -18.52 1.03
C ALA A 203 7.93 -19.91 0.37
N GLU A 204 8.90 -20.75 0.73
CA GLU A 204 9.08 -22.11 0.24
C GLU A 204 9.25 -23.07 1.41
N TRP A 205 8.69 -24.28 1.29
CA TRP A 205 8.91 -25.35 2.25
C TRP A 205 10.08 -26.23 1.79
N LYS A 206 11.19 -26.23 2.53
CA LYS A 206 12.38 -27.04 2.22
C LYS A 206 12.91 -27.70 3.50
N ASN A 207 13.28 -28.97 3.40
CA ASN A 207 13.90 -29.73 4.50
C ASN A 207 13.09 -29.68 5.83
N GLY A 208 11.75 -29.65 5.74
CA GLY A 208 10.87 -29.59 6.91
C GLY A 208 10.77 -28.20 7.56
N GLN A 209 11.26 -27.15 6.89
CA GLN A 209 11.23 -25.78 7.38
C GLN A 209 10.68 -24.82 6.31
N MET A 210 10.07 -23.73 6.77
CA MET A 210 9.68 -22.60 5.93
C MET A 210 10.88 -21.68 5.72
N LEU A 211 11.18 -21.35 4.47
CA LEU A 211 12.22 -20.40 4.09
C LEU A 211 11.61 -19.27 3.25
N LEU A 212 12.04 -18.03 3.48
CA LEU A 212 11.60 -16.90 2.66
C LEU A 212 12.19 -17.02 1.25
N ASN A 213 11.36 -16.83 0.22
CA ASN A 213 11.84 -16.82 -1.16
C ASN A 213 12.59 -15.51 -1.44
N THR A 214 13.89 -15.62 -1.71
CA THR A 214 14.74 -14.43 -1.87
C THR A 214 14.57 -13.69 -3.18
N ASN A 215 13.84 -14.27 -4.14
CA ASN A 215 13.65 -13.71 -5.49
C ASN A 215 12.23 -13.15 -5.69
N HIS A 216 11.38 -13.17 -4.65
CA HIS A 216 10.00 -12.70 -4.77
C HIS A 216 9.91 -11.16 -4.66
N LYS A 217 9.04 -10.55 -5.47
CA LYS A 217 8.86 -9.09 -5.60
C LYS A 217 8.42 -8.35 -4.34
N SER A 218 7.93 -9.08 -3.34
CA SER A 218 7.52 -8.48 -2.05
C SER A 218 8.70 -8.12 -1.15
N LYS A 219 9.94 -8.27 -1.62
CA LYS A 219 11.12 -7.82 -0.88
C LYS A 219 11.39 -6.34 -1.08
N VAL A 220 11.71 -5.69 0.03
CA VAL A 220 12.49 -4.46 0.07
C VAL A 220 13.91 -4.88 0.44
N ASN A 221 14.79 -4.98 -0.55
CA ASN A 221 16.21 -5.15 -0.27
C ASN A 221 16.76 -3.78 0.13
N CYS A 222 16.75 -3.47 1.43
CA CYS A 222 17.64 -2.44 1.95
C CYS A 222 19.02 -3.10 2.07
N SER A 223 19.95 -2.68 1.20
CA SER A 223 21.38 -3.05 1.27
C SER A 223 22.12 -2.01 2.08
#